data_AF-A0A1V5YUE4-F1
#
_entry.id   AF-A0A1V5YUE4-F1
#
_cell.length_a   1.000
_cell.length_b   1.000
_cell.length_c   1.000
_cell.angle_alpha   90.00
_cell.angle_beta   90.00
_cell.angle_gamma   90.00
#
_symmetry.space_group_name_H-M   'P 1'
#
loop_
_entity.id
_entity.type
_entity.pdbx_description
1 polymer ?
#
loop_
_entity_poly.entity_id
_entity_poly.type
_entity_poly.pdbx_seq_one_letter_code
_entity_poly.pdbx_strand_id
1 'polypeptide(L)'
;MTDQDEERRDQDPTRLCHTCRMPVSALATRCRFCGAKLERPRKSDEVLTVKDLGGERGSTYTPSANVVRALEAFAEEEKAQSSNQTQTGGTRSRIRRIKRTQEESRQKLEEALDELDPSKIDIYAKDILSRKPKESEKKPAGTLDDLGRKLFSAVIFIVAVVFLYFIVTFGWNWLRVGGAVQPAAFQTFPNRAEAMLAEGQPLPDVHREAVRACQVDNSPENSRILSRVRRRLMEQIEAQAYSKPFNMQNITDANRDSSAAATVDFDQSLADLAERMRREAATYKFILTSLNKEAETALFTLNNPYVSEKEQTVSPGELLLDRFLVTSISSRGVALEDTHPKAGRRHLLAKPLTTVLPD
;
A
#
# COMPACT_ATOMS: atom_id res chain seq x y z
N MET A 1 -13.91 10.52 -27.02
CA MET A 1 -13.47 11.46 -25.96
C MET A 1 -14.67 11.62 -25.06
N THR A 2 -14.63 10.89 -23.96
CA THR A 2 -15.73 10.70 -23.01
C THR A 2 -15.73 11.84 -22.00
N ASP A 3 -16.91 12.38 -21.70
CA ASP A 3 -17.16 13.43 -20.70
C ASP A 3 -16.80 13.03 -19.24
N GLN A 4 -16.14 11.89 -19.04
CA GLN A 4 -15.64 11.44 -17.74
C GLN A 4 -14.18 11.86 -17.47
N ASP A 5 -13.47 12.39 -18.46
CA ASP A 5 -12.07 12.85 -18.30
C ASP A 5 -11.96 14.30 -17.81
N GLU A 6 -13.06 15.07 -17.72
CA GLU A 6 -13.04 16.44 -17.16
C GLU A 6 -13.27 16.50 -15.64
N GLU A 7 -13.86 15.48 -15.02
CA GLU A 7 -14.12 15.46 -13.55
C GLU A 7 -12.88 15.15 -12.70
N ARG A 8 -11.74 14.83 -13.34
CA ARG A 8 -10.43 14.72 -12.68
C ARG A 8 -9.53 15.94 -12.92
N ARG A 9 -10.10 17.11 -13.23
CA ARG A 9 -9.37 18.37 -13.04
C ARG A 9 -9.14 18.57 -11.55
N ASP A 10 -7.92 18.24 -11.12
CA ASP A 10 -7.19 18.79 -9.99
C ASP A 10 -8.09 19.37 -8.88
N GLN A 11 -8.47 18.53 -7.92
CA GLN A 11 -8.97 19.04 -6.64
C GLN A 11 -7.85 19.88 -6.04
N ASP A 12 -8.00 21.21 -6.12
CA ASP A 12 -7.07 22.15 -5.51
C ASP A 12 -6.78 21.70 -4.07
N PRO A 13 -5.49 21.57 -3.69
CA PRO A 13 -5.15 21.10 -2.35
C PRO A 13 -5.87 21.96 -1.31
N THR A 14 -6.55 21.32 -0.35
CA THR A 14 -7.30 22.02 0.70
C THR A 14 -6.51 22.07 2.01
N ARG A 15 -6.62 23.18 2.75
CA ARG A 15 -6.09 23.36 4.12
C ARG A 15 -7.20 23.76 5.09
N LEU A 16 -7.01 23.51 6.38
CA LEU A 16 -7.97 23.89 7.41
C LEU A 16 -7.76 25.35 7.83
N CYS A 17 -8.85 26.10 8.02
CA CYS A 17 -8.80 27.44 8.62
C CYS A 17 -8.35 27.36 10.08
N HIS A 18 -7.38 28.18 10.49
CA HIS A 18 -6.89 28.20 11.88
C HIS A 18 -7.95 28.69 12.89
N THR A 19 -8.95 29.46 12.46
CA THR A 19 -10.00 29.99 13.33
C THR A 19 -11.20 29.04 13.45
N CYS A 20 -11.75 28.58 12.31
CA CYS A 20 -13.01 27.82 12.30
C CYS A 20 -12.86 26.33 11.93
N ARG A 21 -11.63 25.87 11.62
CA ARG A 21 -11.32 24.49 11.21
C ARG A 21 -12.13 23.94 10.03
N MET A 22 -12.77 24.80 9.23
CA MET A 22 -13.41 24.40 7.97
C MET A 22 -12.38 24.28 6.83
N PRO A 23 -12.56 23.37 5.87
CA PRO A 23 -11.66 23.20 4.72
C PRO A 23 -11.76 24.40 3.77
N VAL A 24 -10.61 24.93 3.37
CA VAL A 24 -10.47 26.07 2.47
C VAL A 24 -9.39 25.75 1.43
N SER A 25 -9.50 26.25 0.19
CA SER A 25 -8.44 26.07 -0.82
C SER A 25 -7.09 26.57 -0.28
N ALA A 26 -6.00 25.86 -0.58
CA ALA A 26 -4.65 26.20 -0.13
C ALA A 26 -4.23 27.61 -0.58
N LEU A 27 -4.73 28.07 -1.73
CA LEU A 27 -4.44 29.38 -2.29
C LEU A 27 -5.33 30.51 -1.72
N ALA A 28 -6.34 30.18 -0.90
CA ALA A 28 -7.25 31.18 -0.34
C ALA A 28 -6.56 32.08 0.70
N THR A 29 -6.70 33.40 0.53
CA THR A 29 -6.17 34.43 1.46
C THR A 29 -7.18 34.87 2.53
N ARG A 30 -8.43 34.43 2.41
CA ARG A 30 -9.50 34.62 3.41
C ARG A 30 -10.35 33.36 3.49
N CYS A 31 -10.81 33.03 4.70
CA CYS A 31 -11.75 31.93 4.90
C CYS A 31 -13.13 32.30 4.35
N ARG A 32 -13.71 31.44 3.51
CA ARG A 32 -15.09 31.62 2.99
C ARG A 32 -16.16 31.52 4.08
N PHE A 33 -15.88 30.80 5.17
CA PHE A 33 -16.85 30.55 6.24
C PHE A 33 -16.83 31.62 7.32
N CYS A 34 -15.65 31.96 7.87
CA CYS A 34 -15.54 32.93 8.99
C CYS A 34 -14.93 34.28 8.63
N GLY A 35 -14.49 34.49 7.37
CA GLY A 35 -13.90 35.75 6.92
C GLY A 35 -12.47 36.05 7.43
N ALA A 36 -11.92 35.21 8.31
CA ALA A 36 -10.57 35.41 8.85
C ALA A 36 -9.50 35.43 7.75
N LYS A 37 -8.51 36.33 7.88
CA LYS A 37 -7.40 36.47 6.94
C LYS A 37 -6.42 35.30 7.14
N LEU A 38 -6.19 34.51 6.10
CA LEU A 38 -5.26 33.39 6.12
C LEU A 38 -3.91 33.85 5.57
N GLU A 39 -2.81 33.44 6.21
CA GLU A 39 -1.48 33.73 5.70
C GLU A 39 -1.27 33.10 4.32
N ARG A 40 -0.66 33.85 3.40
CA ARG A 40 -0.28 33.34 2.08
C ARG A 40 0.73 32.21 2.30
N PRO A 41 0.50 31.01 1.74
CA PRO A 41 1.51 29.97 1.78
C PRO A 41 2.82 30.55 1.24
N ARG A 42 3.91 30.46 2.01
CA ARG A 42 5.24 30.65 1.41
C ARG A 42 5.33 29.60 0.31
N LYS A 43 5.71 30.01 -0.91
CA LYS A 43 5.97 29.09 -2.04
C LYS A 43 6.76 27.92 -1.46
N SER A 44 6.11 26.77 -1.30
CA SER A 44 6.82 25.54 -1.01
C SER A 44 7.71 25.31 -2.21
N ASP A 45 8.98 24.99 -1.98
CA ASP A 45 9.86 24.50 -3.03
C ASP A 45 9.07 23.45 -3.82
N GLU A 46 8.92 23.69 -5.12
CA GLU A 46 8.21 22.81 -6.02
C GLU A 46 8.97 21.48 -6.04
N VAL A 47 8.59 20.57 -5.15
CA VAL A 47 9.07 19.19 -5.17
C VAL A 47 8.42 18.56 -6.38
N LEU A 48 9.07 18.69 -7.53
CA LEU A 48 8.71 18.00 -8.77
C LEU A 48 8.61 16.50 -8.42
N THR A 49 7.41 15.97 -8.50
CA THR A 49 7.21 14.54 -8.29
C THR A 49 7.67 13.80 -9.55
N VAL A 50 8.05 12.53 -9.42
CA VAL A 50 8.50 11.68 -10.55
C VAL A 50 7.47 11.64 -11.71
N LYS A 51 6.21 11.98 -11.44
CA LYS A 51 5.16 12.15 -12.46
C LYS A 51 5.35 13.40 -13.32
N ASP A 52 5.84 14.49 -12.74
CA ASP A 52 6.08 15.77 -13.43
C ASP A 52 7.37 15.74 -14.27
N LEU A 53 8.30 14.83 -13.93
CA LEU A 53 9.50 14.51 -14.72
C LEU A 53 9.25 13.47 -15.83
N GLY A 54 7.98 13.18 -16.15
CA GLY A 54 7.60 12.37 -17.30
C GLY A 54 7.17 10.94 -16.99
N GLY A 55 7.11 10.54 -15.72
CA GLY A 55 6.54 9.26 -15.27
C GLY A 55 7.27 8.03 -15.82
N GLU A 56 7.66 7.10 -14.94
CA GLU A 56 8.01 5.76 -15.41
C GLU A 56 6.77 5.16 -16.09
N ARG A 57 6.75 5.15 -17.42
CA ARG A 57 5.96 4.19 -18.16
C ARG A 57 6.54 2.84 -17.77
N GLY A 58 5.92 2.18 -16.79
CA GLY A 58 6.08 0.77 -16.56
C GLY A 58 5.59 0.01 -17.79
N SER A 59 6.37 0.03 -18.88
CA SER A 59 6.36 -1.09 -19.80
C SER A 59 6.92 -2.24 -18.97
N THR A 60 6.04 -3.10 -18.50
CA THR A 60 6.42 -4.41 -17.97
C THR A 60 7.34 -5.03 -19.02
N TYR A 61 8.65 -4.99 -18.78
CA TYR A 61 9.63 -5.61 -19.65
C TYR A 61 9.40 -7.11 -19.49
N THR A 62 8.57 -7.68 -20.36
CA THR A 62 8.53 -9.13 -20.55
C THR A 62 9.82 -9.46 -21.32
N PRO A 63 10.84 -10.07 -20.68
CA PRO A 63 12.02 -10.48 -21.40
C PRO A 63 11.61 -11.37 -22.57
N SER A 64 12.22 -11.16 -23.73
CA SER A 64 11.92 -11.99 -24.90
C SER A 64 12.18 -13.46 -24.55
N ALA A 65 11.37 -14.38 -25.10
CA ALA A 65 11.46 -15.82 -24.78
C ALA A 65 12.87 -16.41 -24.98
N ASN A 66 13.68 -15.78 -25.85
CA ASN A 66 15.07 -16.15 -26.08
C ASN A 66 15.98 -15.79 -24.88
N VAL A 67 15.74 -14.65 -24.21
CA VAL A 67 16.50 -14.25 -23.02
C VAL A 67 16.14 -15.13 -21.83
N VAL A 68 14.86 -15.51 -21.68
CA VAL A 68 14.43 -16.44 -20.63
C VAL A 68 15.10 -17.81 -20.81
N ARG A 69 15.13 -18.34 -22.03
CA ARG A 69 15.85 -19.61 -22.33
C ARG A 69 17.35 -19.51 -22.11
N ALA A 70 17.98 -18.38 -22.44
CA ALA A 70 19.40 -18.19 -22.21
C ALA A 70 19.74 -18.17 -20.71
N LEU A 71 18.87 -17.56 -19.89
CA LEU A 71 19.04 -17.53 -18.44
C LEU A 71 18.77 -18.89 -17.79
N GLU A 72 17.78 -19.64 -18.25
CA GLU A 72 17.54 -21.03 -17.80
C GLU A 72 18.71 -21.95 -18.16
N ALA A 73 19.23 -21.88 -19.39
CA ALA A 73 20.39 -22.65 -19.82
C ALA A 73 21.64 -22.32 -18.99
N PHE A 74 21.85 -21.04 -18.64
CA PHE A 74 22.96 -20.63 -17.79
C PHE A 74 22.82 -21.16 -16.36
N ALA A 75 21.60 -21.12 -15.80
CA ALA A 75 21.33 -21.65 -14.46
C ALA A 75 21.48 -23.18 -14.39
N GLU A 76 21.13 -23.89 -15.47
CA GLU A 76 21.36 -25.34 -15.58
C GLU A 76 22.86 -25.65 -15.72
N GLU A 77 23.61 -24.86 -16.48
CA GLU A 77 25.06 -25.01 -16.62
C GLU A 77 25.80 -24.76 -15.29
N GLU A 78 25.38 -23.77 -14.50
CA GLU A 78 25.97 -23.48 -13.17
C GLU A 78 25.68 -24.62 -12.16
N LYS A 79 24.48 -25.21 -12.21
CA LYS A 79 24.14 -26.40 -11.42
C LYS A 79 24.95 -27.63 -11.86
N ALA A 80 25.16 -27.80 -13.17
CA ALA A 80 25.99 -28.87 -13.69
C ALA A 80 27.47 -28.69 -13.28
N GLN A 81 27.99 -27.46 -13.29
CA GLN A 81 29.36 -27.16 -12.86
C GLN A 81 29.57 -27.37 -11.36
N SER A 82 28.62 -26.95 -10.52
CA SER A 82 28.69 -27.15 -9.06
C SER A 82 28.58 -28.63 -8.65
N SER A 83 27.77 -29.42 -9.36
CA SER A 83 27.69 -30.87 -9.12
C SER A 83 28.97 -31.62 -9.51
N ASN A 84 29.61 -31.24 -10.63
CA ASN A 84 30.89 -31.83 -11.07
C ASN A 84 32.07 -31.45 -10.15
N GLN A 85 31.99 -30.31 -9.46
CA GLN A 85 33.01 -29.88 -8.51
C GLN A 85 33.02 -30.71 -7.20
N THR A 86 31.93 -31.44 -6.92
CA THR A 86 31.80 -32.24 -5.70
C THR A 86 32.31 -33.68 -5.87
N GLN A 87 32.62 -34.13 -7.10
CA GLN A 87 33.04 -35.51 -7.39
C GLN A 87 34.51 -35.69 -7.80
N THR A 88 35.31 -34.63 -7.90
CA THR A 88 36.74 -34.74 -8.22
C THR A 88 37.62 -34.20 -7.09
N GLY A 89 37.65 -34.96 -6.00
CA GLY A 89 38.71 -34.86 -5.01
C GLY A 89 40.05 -35.28 -5.62
N GLY A 90 40.93 -34.31 -5.87
CA GLY A 90 42.35 -34.54 -6.05
C GLY A 90 42.94 -33.98 -7.34
N THR A 91 43.39 -32.73 -7.31
CA THR A 91 44.82 -32.35 -7.47
C THR A 91 44.99 -30.84 -7.46
N ARG A 92 46.19 -30.44 -7.04
CA ARG A 92 46.61 -29.10 -6.64
C ARG A 92 46.58 -28.05 -7.77
N SER A 93 46.43 -26.80 -7.31
CA SER A 93 47.00 -25.56 -7.87
C SER A 93 46.44 -25.04 -9.20
N ARG A 94 45.68 -23.93 -9.13
CA ARG A 94 45.69 -22.78 -10.06
C ARG A 94 44.64 -21.70 -9.77
N ILE A 95 44.08 -21.63 -8.56
CA ILE A 95 43.17 -20.54 -8.16
C ILE A 95 43.97 -19.40 -7.54
N ARG A 96 44.63 -18.61 -8.39
CA ARG A 96 45.10 -17.25 -8.02
C ARG A 96 45.13 -16.25 -9.18
N ARG A 97 44.52 -16.58 -10.33
CA ARG A 97 44.60 -15.73 -11.54
C ARG A 97 43.28 -15.10 -12.01
N ILE A 98 42.14 -15.43 -11.41
CA ILE A 98 40.84 -14.91 -11.88
C ILE A 98 40.33 -13.71 -11.07
N LYS A 99 40.81 -13.51 -9.83
CA LYS A 99 40.45 -12.30 -9.05
C LYS A 99 41.15 -11.00 -9.52
N ARG A 100 42.17 -11.08 -10.39
CA ARG A 100 42.91 -9.88 -10.83
C ARG A 100 42.27 -9.20 -12.05
N THR A 101 41.45 -9.91 -12.81
CA THR A 101 40.84 -9.40 -14.05
C THR A 101 39.53 -8.65 -13.84
N GLN A 102 38.88 -8.85 -12.69
CA GLN A 102 37.59 -8.21 -12.36
C GLN A 102 37.79 -6.83 -11.69
N GLU A 103 38.92 -6.61 -11.01
CA GLU A 103 39.29 -5.31 -10.43
C GLU A 103 39.75 -4.33 -11.53
N GLU A 104 40.54 -4.80 -12.51
CA GLU A 104 41.01 -3.97 -13.64
C GLU A 104 39.88 -3.54 -14.59
N SER A 105 38.82 -4.34 -14.71
CA SER A 105 37.64 -3.99 -15.52
C SER A 105 36.68 -3.07 -14.78
N ARG A 106 36.66 -3.09 -13.44
CA ARG A 106 35.94 -2.11 -12.61
C ARG A 106 36.62 -0.74 -12.59
N GLN A 107 37.95 -0.71 -12.46
CA GLN A 107 38.71 0.55 -12.51
C GLN A 107 38.62 1.23 -13.88
N LYS A 108 38.66 0.47 -14.99
CA LYS A 108 38.42 1.03 -16.33
C LYS A 108 37.00 1.52 -16.57
N LEU A 109 36.02 1.01 -15.83
CA LEU A 109 34.62 1.45 -15.93
C LEU A 109 34.37 2.69 -15.07
N GLU A 110 34.97 2.77 -13.88
CA GLU A 110 34.91 3.98 -13.03
C GLU A 110 35.69 5.14 -13.65
N GLU A 111 36.86 4.91 -14.25
CA GLU A 111 37.62 5.93 -14.99
C GLU A 111 36.88 6.43 -16.24
N ALA A 112 36.06 5.58 -16.89
CA ALA A 112 35.21 5.97 -18.00
C ALA A 112 33.91 6.70 -17.58
N LEU A 113 33.50 6.56 -16.31
CA LEU A 113 32.33 7.25 -15.74
C LEU A 113 32.66 8.64 -15.19
N ASP A 114 33.92 8.88 -14.80
CA ASP A 114 34.41 10.20 -14.36
C ASP A 114 34.80 11.14 -15.52
N GLU A 115 34.94 10.63 -16.76
CA GLU A 115 35.18 11.46 -17.96
C GLU A 115 33.90 12.00 -18.63
N LEU A 116 32.71 11.66 -18.11
CA LEU A 116 31.43 12.17 -18.60
C LEU A 116 31.13 13.56 -18.03
N ASP A 117 31.84 14.54 -18.58
CA ASP A 117 31.60 15.98 -18.39
C ASP A 117 30.14 16.34 -18.80
N PRO A 118 29.29 16.82 -17.88
CA PRO A 118 27.88 17.12 -18.14
C PRO A 118 27.68 18.30 -19.11
N SER A 119 28.73 18.98 -19.53
CA SER A 119 28.67 20.12 -20.46
C SER A 119 28.61 19.76 -21.95
N LYS A 120 28.70 18.47 -22.33
CA LYS A 120 28.62 18.03 -23.75
C LYS A 120 27.29 17.44 -24.19
N ILE A 121 26.31 17.31 -23.30
CA ILE A 121 24.98 16.74 -23.61
C ILE A 121 24.06 17.75 -24.32
N ASP A 122 24.37 19.04 -24.28
CA ASP A 122 23.57 20.10 -24.92
C ASP A 122 23.75 20.22 -26.45
N ILE A 123 24.64 19.44 -27.05
CA ILE A 123 24.95 19.56 -28.49
C ILE A 123 24.04 18.69 -29.37
N TYR A 124 23.40 17.64 -28.81
CA TYR A 124 22.51 16.76 -29.59
C TYR A 124 21.00 17.08 -29.47
N ALA A 125 20.60 18.02 -28.61
CA ALA A 125 19.19 18.44 -28.49
C ALA A 125 18.79 19.56 -29.46
N LYS A 126 19.75 20.19 -30.15
CA LYS A 126 19.48 21.34 -31.04
C LYS A 126 19.20 20.99 -32.51
N ASP A 127 19.42 19.74 -32.93
CA ASP A 127 19.24 19.34 -34.33
C ASP A 127 17.87 18.71 -34.66
N ILE A 128 17.00 18.49 -33.66
CA ILE A 128 15.65 17.91 -33.88
C ILE A 128 14.56 19.00 -33.98
N LEU A 129 14.85 20.25 -33.62
CA LEU A 129 13.87 21.36 -33.63
C LEU A 129 14.03 22.36 -34.78
N SER A 130 14.94 22.12 -35.74
CA SER A 130 15.07 22.94 -36.95
C SER A 130 14.57 22.20 -38.20
N ARG A 131 13.28 21.87 -38.25
CA ARG A 131 12.57 21.65 -39.53
C ARG A 131 11.69 22.85 -39.83
N LYS A 132 12.24 23.77 -40.62
CA LYS A 132 11.49 24.81 -41.34
C LYS A 132 10.30 24.17 -42.08
N PRO A 133 9.07 24.69 -41.95
CA PRO A 133 8.01 24.33 -42.87
C PRO A 133 8.39 24.82 -44.27
N LYS A 134 8.36 23.92 -45.26
CA LYS A 134 8.45 24.29 -46.67
C LYS A 134 7.27 25.20 -47.00
N GLU A 135 7.56 26.45 -47.34
CA GLU A 135 6.63 27.33 -48.04
C GLU A 135 6.20 26.66 -49.35
N SER A 136 4.94 26.25 -49.40
CA SER A 136 4.30 25.90 -50.66
C SER A 136 3.98 27.20 -51.41
N GLU A 137 4.72 27.38 -52.48
CA GLU A 137 4.57 28.37 -53.53
C GLU A 137 3.10 28.55 -53.95
N LYS A 138 2.52 29.72 -53.65
CA LYS A 138 1.18 30.11 -54.12
C LYS A 138 1.29 30.54 -55.58
N LYS A 139 0.73 29.74 -56.49
CA LYS A 139 0.42 30.19 -57.85
C LYS A 139 -0.76 31.18 -57.82
N PRO A 140 -0.71 32.31 -58.53
CA PRO A 140 -1.83 33.21 -58.67
C PRO A 140 -2.84 32.61 -59.66
N ALA A 141 -4.10 32.51 -59.26
CA ALA A 141 -5.19 32.12 -60.15
C ALA A 141 -6.36 33.10 -60.02
N GLY A 142 -6.59 33.83 -61.10
CA GLY A 142 -7.89 34.26 -61.61
C GLY A 142 -8.85 34.92 -60.64
N THR A 143 -8.86 36.25 -60.62
CA THR A 143 -10.01 37.05 -60.21
C THR A 143 -11.15 36.84 -61.21
N LEU A 144 -12.02 35.85 -61.00
CA LEU A 144 -13.42 35.80 -61.50
C LEU A 144 -14.25 34.58 -61.02
N ASP A 145 -14.01 34.01 -59.82
CA ASP A 145 -14.79 32.84 -59.32
C ASP A 145 -15.11 32.87 -57.81
N ASP A 146 -15.29 34.06 -57.23
CA ASP A 146 -15.46 34.22 -55.78
C ASP A 146 -16.86 33.82 -55.27
N LEU A 147 -17.84 33.63 -56.18
CA LEU A 147 -19.17 33.09 -55.85
C LEU A 147 -19.18 31.55 -55.84
N GLY A 148 -18.45 30.92 -56.77
CA GLY A 148 -18.42 29.45 -56.90
C GLY A 148 -17.72 28.77 -55.72
N ARG A 149 -16.63 29.35 -55.21
CA ARG A 149 -15.92 28.82 -54.04
C ARG A 149 -16.72 28.92 -52.73
N LYS A 150 -17.55 29.95 -52.58
CA LYS A 150 -18.41 30.13 -51.39
C LYS A 150 -19.60 29.15 -51.40
N LEU A 151 -20.13 28.83 -52.58
CA LEU A 151 -21.14 27.77 -52.73
C LEU A 151 -20.55 26.37 -52.51
N PHE A 152 -19.35 26.10 -53.03
CA PHE A 152 -18.70 24.81 -52.82
C PHE A 152 -18.32 24.57 -51.36
N SER A 153 -17.84 25.59 -50.65
CA SER A 153 -17.53 25.47 -49.21
C SER A 153 -18.79 25.27 -48.37
N ALA A 154 -19.91 25.92 -48.72
CA ALA A 154 -21.19 25.71 -48.06
C ALA A 154 -21.71 24.26 -48.24
N VAL A 155 -21.58 23.69 -49.44
CA VAL A 155 -21.97 22.30 -49.70
C VAL A 155 -21.11 21.31 -48.91
N ILE A 156 -19.79 21.52 -48.86
CA ILE A 156 -18.88 20.67 -48.06
C ILE A 156 -19.24 20.73 -46.57
N PHE A 157 -19.57 21.92 -46.05
CA PHE A 157 -19.97 22.08 -44.66
C PHE A 157 -21.25 21.31 -44.34
N ILE A 158 -22.26 21.36 -45.21
CA ILE A 158 -23.51 20.61 -45.04
C ILE A 158 -23.23 19.09 -45.04
N VAL A 159 -22.40 18.60 -45.96
CA VAL A 159 -22.02 17.18 -46.01
C VAL A 159 -21.29 16.76 -44.72
N ALA A 160 -20.40 17.60 -44.20
CA ALA A 160 -19.68 17.33 -42.95
C ALA A 160 -20.64 17.26 -41.74
N VAL A 161 -21.64 18.14 -41.66
CA VAL A 161 -22.64 18.12 -40.59
C VAL A 161 -23.52 16.87 -40.66
N VAL A 162 -23.93 16.46 -41.86
CA VAL A 162 -24.69 15.21 -42.05
C VAL A 162 -23.84 14.00 -41.66
N PHE A 163 -22.57 13.97 -42.06
CA PHE A 163 -21.66 12.88 -41.70
C PHE A 163 -21.41 12.81 -40.18
N LEU A 164 -21.25 13.96 -39.52
CA LEU A 164 -21.14 14.03 -38.06
C LEU A 164 -22.41 13.50 -37.38
N TYR A 165 -23.60 13.86 -37.87
CA TYR A 165 -24.87 13.35 -37.36
C TYR A 165 -24.95 11.82 -37.45
N PHE A 166 -24.52 11.24 -38.57
CA PHE A 166 -24.48 9.78 -38.74
C PHE A 166 -23.43 9.12 -37.83
N ILE A 167 -22.25 9.71 -37.63
CA ILE A 167 -21.25 9.17 -36.69
C ILE A 167 -21.78 9.19 -35.25
N VAL A 168 -22.43 10.28 -34.83
CA VAL A 168 -22.97 10.40 -33.47
C VAL A 168 -24.13 9.41 -33.26
N THR A 169 -25.06 9.31 -34.21
CA THR A 169 -26.20 8.38 -34.09
C THR A 169 -25.76 6.92 -34.21
N PHE A 170 -24.85 6.59 -35.12
CA PHE A 170 -24.31 5.23 -35.26
C PHE A 170 -23.42 4.86 -34.08
N GLY A 171 -22.58 5.78 -33.60
CA GLY A 171 -21.76 5.59 -32.40
C GLY A 171 -22.61 5.37 -31.15
N TRP A 172 -23.69 6.15 -30.98
CA TRP A 172 -24.61 5.96 -29.85
C TRP A 172 -25.37 4.64 -29.94
N ASN A 173 -25.82 4.25 -31.14
CA ASN A 173 -26.54 3.00 -31.32
C ASN A 173 -25.62 1.78 -31.19
N TRP A 174 -24.36 1.89 -31.64
CA TRP A 174 -23.34 0.85 -31.44
C TRP A 174 -22.92 0.74 -29.97
N LEU A 175 -22.85 1.85 -29.23
CA LEU A 175 -22.63 1.81 -27.78
C LEU A 175 -23.79 1.14 -27.04
N ARG A 176 -25.03 1.34 -27.51
CA ARG A 176 -26.24 0.78 -26.88
C ARG A 176 -26.53 -0.67 -27.27
N VAL A 177 -26.22 -1.07 -28.50
CA VAL A 177 -26.54 -2.40 -29.06
C VAL A 177 -25.31 -3.31 -29.11
N GLY A 178 -24.12 -2.77 -29.36
CA GLY A 178 -22.83 -3.50 -29.32
C GLY A 178 -22.28 -3.71 -27.91
N GLY A 179 -22.83 -3.01 -26.91
CA GLY A 179 -22.56 -3.24 -25.48
C GLY A 179 -23.30 -4.44 -24.88
N ALA A 180 -24.15 -5.13 -25.65
CA ALA A 180 -24.60 -6.48 -25.31
C ALA A 180 -23.46 -7.47 -25.57
N VAL A 181 -22.37 -7.32 -24.81
CA VAL A 181 -21.42 -8.39 -24.56
C VAL A 181 -22.27 -9.59 -24.21
N GLN A 182 -22.28 -10.63 -25.06
CA GLN A 182 -22.85 -11.93 -24.70
C GLN A 182 -22.37 -12.18 -23.27
N PRO A 183 -23.25 -12.39 -22.28
CA PRO A 183 -22.80 -12.58 -20.90
C PRO A 183 -21.83 -13.74 -20.97
N ALA A 184 -20.53 -13.43 -20.88
CA ALA A 184 -19.47 -14.42 -20.92
C ALA A 184 -19.89 -15.40 -19.86
N ALA A 185 -20.25 -16.63 -20.28
CA ALA A 185 -20.94 -17.60 -19.44
C ALA A 185 -20.36 -17.49 -18.04
N PHE A 186 -21.11 -16.88 -17.11
CA PHE A 186 -20.56 -16.43 -15.83
C PHE A 186 -19.91 -17.67 -15.24
N GLN A 187 -18.58 -17.71 -15.24
CA GLN A 187 -17.86 -18.82 -14.64
C GLN A 187 -18.17 -18.70 -13.17
N THR A 188 -19.18 -19.44 -12.73
CA THR A 188 -19.64 -19.45 -11.35
C THR A 188 -18.43 -19.86 -10.54
N PHE A 189 -17.85 -18.92 -9.80
CA PHE A 189 -16.69 -19.21 -8.97
C PHE A 189 -17.18 -20.12 -7.84
N PRO A 190 -16.81 -21.41 -7.81
CA PRO A 190 -17.33 -22.31 -6.81
C PRO A 190 -16.72 -21.89 -5.46
N ASN A 191 -17.56 -21.49 -4.52
CA ASN A 191 -17.11 -21.08 -3.20
C ASN A 191 -16.55 -22.28 -2.43
N ARG A 192 -15.22 -22.35 -2.31
CA ARG A 192 -14.53 -23.45 -1.61
C ARG A 192 -14.44 -23.26 -0.10
N ALA A 193 -14.90 -22.13 0.43
CA ALA A 193 -14.72 -21.82 1.85
C ALA A 193 -15.39 -22.86 2.78
N GLU A 194 -16.56 -23.39 2.43
CA GLU A 194 -17.20 -24.44 3.24
C GLU A 194 -16.42 -25.76 3.21
N ALA A 195 -15.84 -26.12 2.07
CA ALA A 195 -14.99 -27.31 1.95
C ALA A 195 -13.70 -27.14 2.77
N MET A 196 -13.02 -26.00 2.63
CA MET A 196 -11.83 -25.67 3.43
C MET A 196 -12.13 -25.69 4.94
N LEU A 197 -13.31 -25.21 5.34
CA LEU A 197 -13.77 -25.23 6.72
C LEU A 197 -14.02 -26.66 7.24
N ALA A 198 -14.56 -27.55 6.40
CA ALA A 198 -14.77 -28.96 6.73
C ALA A 198 -13.46 -29.74 6.81
N GLU A 199 -12.48 -29.38 5.97
CA GLU A 199 -11.11 -29.93 5.99
C GLU A 199 -10.29 -29.47 7.20
N GLY A 200 -10.77 -28.47 7.96
CA GLY A 200 -10.06 -27.92 9.11
C GLY A 200 -8.91 -26.99 8.75
N GLN A 201 -8.98 -26.34 7.57
CA GLN A 201 -8.00 -25.33 7.18
C GLN A 201 -8.04 -24.10 8.10
N PRO A 202 -6.95 -23.32 8.19
CA PRO A 202 -6.91 -22.12 9.01
C PRO A 202 -8.03 -21.12 8.65
N LEU A 203 -8.80 -20.68 9.65
CA LEU A 203 -9.92 -19.75 9.43
C LEU A 203 -9.56 -18.44 8.71
N PRO A 204 -8.37 -17.84 8.87
CA PRO A 204 -7.99 -16.67 8.06
C PRO A 204 -7.96 -16.94 6.56
N ASP A 205 -7.53 -18.13 6.13
CA ASP A 205 -7.46 -18.49 4.71
C ASP A 205 -8.85 -18.85 4.18
N VAL A 206 -9.67 -19.54 4.99
CA VAL A 206 -11.09 -19.79 4.70
C VAL A 206 -11.85 -18.46 4.51
N HIS A 207 -11.58 -17.46 5.35
CA HIS A 207 -12.20 -16.14 5.27
C HIS A 207 -11.80 -15.40 3.99
N ARG A 208 -10.52 -15.41 3.61
CA ARG A 208 -10.05 -14.81 2.34
C ARG A 208 -10.75 -15.43 1.13
N GLU A 209 -10.91 -16.75 1.12
CA GLU A 209 -11.61 -17.43 0.02
C GLU A 209 -13.10 -17.08 -0.02
N ALA A 210 -13.76 -17.00 1.15
CA ALA A 210 -15.17 -16.59 1.23
C ALA A 210 -15.38 -15.14 0.74
N VAL A 211 -14.47 -14.22 1.10
CA VAL A 211 -14.50 -12.82 0.63
C VAL A 211 -14.29 -12.77 -0.89
N ARG A 212 -13.29 -13.49 -1.41
CA ARG A 212 -13.03 -13.59 -2.85
C ARG A 212 -14.25 -14.11 -3.60
N ALA A 213 -14.91 -15.15 -3.11
CA ALA A 213 -16.11 -15.70 -3.72
C ALA A 213 -17.25 -14.65 -3.78
N CYS A 214 -17.45 -13.88 -2.71
CA CYS A 214 -18.45 -12.79 -2.70
C CYS A 214 -18.10 -11.62 -3.62
N GLN A 215 -16.80 -11.32 -3.81
CA GLN A 215 -16.34 -10.28 -4.73
C GLN A 215 -16.57 -10.65 -6.20
N VAL A 216 -16.43 -11.94 -6.54
CA VAL A 216 -16.67 -12.44 -7.90
C VAL A 216 -18.16 -12.63 -8.16
N ASP A 217 -18.89 -13.23 -7.22
CA ASP A 217 -20.34 -13.47 -7.31
C ASP A 217 -21.03 -13.17 -5.97
N ASN A 218 -21.75 -12.04 -5.91
CA ASN A 218 -22.47 -11.60 -4.72
C ASN A 218 -23.84 -12.29 -4.61
N SER A 219 -23.83 -13.62 -4.60
CA SER A 219 -25.03 -14.44 -4.41
C SER A 219 -25.48 -14.44 -2.94
N PRO A 220 -26.79 -14.66 -2.67
CA PRO A 220 -27.29 -14.79 -1.30
C PRO A 220 -26.70 -16.00 -0.56
N GLU A 221 -26.19 -17.00 -1.29
CA GLU A 221 -25.51 -18.16 -0.72
C GLU A 221 -24.08 -17.80 -0.28
N ASN A 222 -23.31 -17.12 -1.14
CA ASN A 222 -21.96 -16.68 -0.82
C ASN A 222 -21.93 -15.72 0.37
N SER A 223 -22.87 -14.77 0.42
CA SER A 223 -23.00 -13.86 1.56
C SER A 223 -23.30 -14.59 2.87
N ARG A 224 -24.18 -15.61 2.86
CA ARG A 224 -24.46 -16.46 4.04
C ARG A 224 -23.23 -17.24 4.50
N ILE A 225 -22.46 -17.79 3.55
CA ILE A 225 -21.21 -18.50 3.83
C ILE A 225 -20.21 -17.54 4.49
N LEU A 226 -20.01 -16.36 3.90
CA LEU A 226 -19.11 -15.34 4.42
C LEU A 226 -19.52 -14.90 5.83
N SER A 227 -20.80 -14.60 6.08
CA SER A 227 -21.27 -14.25 7.43
C SER A 227 -21.01 -15.36 8.46
N ARG A 228 -21.17 -16.64 8.07
CA ARG A 228 -20.88 -17.78 8.94
C ARG A 228 -19.39 -17.88 9.26
N VAL A 229 -18.52 -17.70 8.26
CA VAL A 229 -17.06 -17.73 8.41
C VAL A 229 -16.59 -16.55 9.28
N ARG A 230 -17.10 -15.33 9.04
CA ARG A 230 -16.82 -14.14 9.87
C ARG A 230 -17.08 -14.42 11.34
N ARG A 231 -18.28 -14.91 11.67
CA ARG A 231 -18.64 -15.22 13.06
C ARG A 231 -17.67 -16.21 13.71
N ARG A 232 -17.35 -17.31 13.02
CA ARG A 232 -16.39 -18.32 13.52
C ARG A 232 -14.98 -17.75 13.70
N LEU A 233 -14.53 -16.92 12.76
CA LEU A 233 -13.24 -16.24 12.86
C LEU A 233 -13.18 -15.29 14.06
N MET A 234 -14.23 -14.49 14.27
CA MET A 234 -14.32 -13.60 15.43
C MET A 234 -14.33 -14.39 16.75
N GLU A 235 -15.09 -15.47 16.82
CA GLU A 235 -15.12 -16.38 17.98
C GLU A 235 -13.73 -16.99 18.26
N GLN A 236 -13.01 -17.44 17.23
CA GLN A 236 -11.66 -17.97 17.37
C GLN A 236 -10.69 -16.91 17.89
N ILE A 237 -10.70 -15.70 17.30
CA ILE A 237 -9.82 -14.60 17.70
C ILE A 237 -10.08 -14.22 19.16
N GLU A 238 -11.35 -14.09 19.57
CA GLU A 238 -11.70 -13.80 20.96
C GLU A 238 -11.30 -14.95 21.89
N ALA A 239 -11.51 -16.21 21.51
CA ALA A 239 -11.09 -17.37 22.30
C ALA A 239 -9.57 -17.44 22.47
N GLN A 240 -8.81 -17.08 21.44
CA GLN A 240 -7.35 -17.02 21.48
C GLN A 240 -6.87 -15.90 22.41
N ALA A 241 -7.39 -14.67 22.24
CA ALA A 241 -7.06 -13.53 23.08
C ALA A 241 -7.41 -13.78 24.57
N TYR A 242 -8.52 -14.48 24.83
CA TYR A 242 -9.02 -14.79 26.16
C TYR A 242 -8.71 -16.21 26.65
N SER A 243 -7.73 -16.86 26.05
CA SER A 243 -7.32 -18.23 26.38
C SER A 243 -6.87 -18.40 27.84
N LYS A 244 -7.13 -19.60 28.38
CA LYS A 244 -6.71 -20.07 29.70
C LYS A 244 -5.95 -21.39 29.51
N PRO A 245 -4.65 -21.48 29.83
CA PRO A 245 -3.82 -20.47 30.50
C PRO A 245 -3.52 -19.24 29.63
N PHE A 246 -3.25 -18.12 30.29
CA PHE A 246 -2.92 -16.87 29.61
C PHE A 246 -1.53 -16.93 28.97
N ASN A 247 -1.42 -16.45 27.73
CA ASN A 247 -0.16 -16.24 27.03
C ASN A 247 -0.21 -14.91 26.26
N MET A 248 0.82 -14.07 26.44
CA MET A 248 0.95 -12.79 25.74
C MET A 248 1.00 -12.94 24.21
N GLN A 249 1.61 -14.03 23.74
CA GLN A 249 1.72 -14.32 22.31
C GLN A 249 0.32 -14.49 21.70
N ASN A 250 -0.62 -15.10 22.42
CA ASN A 250 -1.98 -15.31 21.92
C ASN A 250 -2.73 -13.99 21.68
N ILE A 251 -2.53 -12.97 22.52
CA ILE A 251 -3.09 -11.63 22.29
C ILE A 251 -2.43 -10.94 21.10
N THR A 252 -1.10 -11.10 20.97
CA THR A 252 -0.35 -10.53 19.84
C THR A 252 -0.80 -11.13 18.51
N ASP A 253 -0.97 -12.45 18.46
CA ASP A 253 -1.47 -13.18 17.30
C ASP A 253 -2.93 -12.82 17.01
N ALA A 254 -3.80 -12.75 18.02
CA ALA A 254 -5.19 -12.31 17.85
C ALA A 254 -5.30 -10.89 17.29
N ASN A 255 -4.44 -9.96 17.72
CA ASN A 255 -4.37 -8.61 17.17
C ASN A 255 -3.88 -8.61 15.70
N ARG A 256 -2.89 -9.44 15.36
CA ARG A 256 -2.41 -9.60 13.99
C ARG A 256 -3.52 -10.15 13.09
N ASP A 257 -4.18 -11.22 13.52
CA ASP A 257 -5.15 -11.95 12.71
C ASP A 257 -6.44 -11.12 12.52
N SER A 258 -6.90 -10.41 13.56
CA SER A 258 -8.03 -9.45 13.41
C SER A 258 -7.71 -8.28 12.51
N SER A 259 -6.50 -7.71 12.60
CA SER A 259 -6.07 -6.62 11.70
C SER A 259 -5.96 -7.10 10.24
N ALA A 260 -5.46 -8.31 10.02
CA ALA A 260 -5.39 -8.93 8.70
C ALA A 260 -6.80 -9.16 8.11
N ALA A 261 -7.73 -9.70 8.92
CA ALA A 261 -9.11 -9.91 8.51
C ALA A 261 -9.82 -8.59 8.13
N ALA A 262 -9.67 -7.55 8.95
CA ALA A 262 -10.26 -6.23 8.70
C ALA A 262 -9.68 -5.51 7.47
N THR A 263 -8.47 -5.88 7.04
CA THR A 263 -7.87 -5.34 5.79
C THR A 263 -8.49 -5.98 4.55
N VAL A 264 -8.83 -7.26 4.64
CA VAL A 264 -9.40 -8.03 3.52
C VAL A 264 -10.90 -7.78 3.37
N ASP A 265 -11.59 -7.53 4.48
CA ASP A 265 -13.05 -7.47 4.54
C ASP A 265 -13.52 -6.18 5.21
N PHE A 266 -14.31 -5.39 4.48
CA PHE A 266 -14.83 -4.08 4.91
C PHE A 266 -16.04 -4.17 5.86
N ASP A 267 -16.15 -5.26 6.63
CA ASP A 267 -17.22 -5.44 7.60
C ASP A 267 -16.93 -4.67 8.89
N GLN A 268 -17.89 -3.85 9.33
CA GLN A 268 -17.75 -3.01 10.52
C GLN A 268 -17.46 -3.84 11.78
N SER A 269 -18.02 -5.04 11.91
CA SER A 269 -17.83 -5.89 13.10
C SER A 269 -16.39 -6.41 13.21
N LEU A 270 -15.73 -6.69 12.08
CA LEU A 270 -14.31 -7.05 12.04
C LEU A 270 -13.41 -5.85 12.32
N ALA A 271 -13.75 -4.67 11.79
CA ALA A 271 -13.04 -3.43 12.10
C ALA A 271 -13.11 -3.09 13.60
N ASP A 272 -14.29 -3.20 14.21
CA ASP A 272 -14.51 -3.01 15.64
C ASP A 272 -13.76 -4.05 16.47
N LEU A 273 -13.72 -5.32 16.03
CA LEU A 273 -12.91 -6.36 16.68
C LEU A 273 -11.42 -6.05 16.60
N ALA A 274 -10.91 -5.63 15.44
CA ALA A 274 -9.50 -5.29 15.27
C ALA A 274 -9.07 -4.12 16.16
N GLU A 275 -9.90 -3.08 16.29
CA GLU A 275 -9.63 -1.97 17.21
C GLU A 275 -9.68 -2.42 18.68
N ARG A 276 -10.64 -3.28 19.06
CA ARG A 276 -10.69 -3.86 20.41
C ARG A 276 -9.44 -4.68 20.73
N MET A 277 -8.98 -5.55 19.82
CA MET A 277 -7.77 -6.36 20.00
C MET A 277 -6.50 -5.51 20.02
N ARG A 278 -6.45 -4.42 19.23
CA ARG A 278 -5.35 -3.46 19.24
C ARG A 278 -5.23 -2.74 20.58
N ARG A 279 -6.36 -2.27 21.13
CA ARG A 279 -6.42 -1.67 22.47
C ARG A 279 -6.01 -2.65 23.54
N GLU A 280 -6.54 -3.87 23.50
CA GLU A 280 -6.20 -4.94 24.42
C GLU A 280 -4.69 -5.24 24.42
N ALA A 281 -4.09 -5.40 23.24
CA ALA A 281 -2.65 -5.62 23.10
C ALA A 281 -1.82 -4.43 23.59
N ALA A 282 -2.31 -3.20 23.40
CA ALA A 282 -1.63 -1.99 23.87
C ALA A 282 -1.66 -1.86 25.40
N THR A 283 -2.68 -2.37 26.08
CA THR A 283 -2.80 -2.32 27.55
C THR A 283 -1.67 -3.09 28.25
N TYR A 284 -1.07 -4.08 27.60
CA TYR A 284 0.08 -4.83 28.15
C TYR A 284 1.44 -4.21 27.82
N LYS A 285 1.47 -3.08 27.09
CA LYS A 285 2.72 -2.38 26.75
C LYS A 285 3.08 -1.38 27.84
N PHE A 286 3.59 -1.89 28.95
CA PHE A 286 4.19 -1.09 30.02
C PHE A 286 5.50 -1.74 30.47
N ILE A 287 6.40 -0.91 31.00
CA ILE A 287 7.73 -1.32 31.44
C ILE A 287 7.88 -0.89 32.89
N LEU A 288 8.36 -1.79 33.74
CA LEU A 288 8.74 -1.47 35.11
C LEU A 288 10.11 -0.77 35.09
N THR A 289 10.11 0.51 35.42
CA THR A 289 11.29 1.39 35.28
C THR A 289 12.07 1.49 36.59
N SER A 290 11.38 1.68 37.71
CA SER A 290 12.03 1.73 39.02
C SER A 290 11.19 1.07 40.12
N LEU A 291 11.89 0.59 41.15
CA LEU A 291 11.32 -0.04 42.34
C LEU A 291 11.89 0.66 43.57
N ASN A 292 11.03 1.27 44.37
CA ASN A 292 11.41 1.81 45.67
C ASN A 292 10.92 0.87 46.77
N LYS A 293 11.86 0.16 47.41
CA LYS A 293 11.55 -0.79 48.48
C LYS A 293 11.14 -0.12 49.79
N GLU A 294 11.67 1.05 50.08
CA GLU A 294 11.42 1.74 51.35
C GLU A 294 10.00 2.31 51.40
N ALA A 295 9.54 2.83 50.26
CA ALA A 295 8.20 3.38 50.10
C ALA A 295 7.17 2.34 49.63
N GLU A 296 7.58 1.11 49.32
CA GLU A 296 6.76 0.09 48.64
C GLU A 296 6.05 0.64 47.39
N THR A 297 6.77 1.38 46.55
CA THR A 297 6.23 1.95 45.31
C THR A 297 6.98 1.47 44.08
N ALA A 298 6.25 1.35 42.97
CA ALA A 298 6.78 0.97 41.67
C ALA A 298 6.41 2.02 40.62
N LEU A 299 7.40 2.42 39.81
CA LEU A 299 7.20 3.35 38.70
C LEU A 299 7.14 2.56 37.39
N PHE A 300 6.06 2.73 36.65
CA PHE A 300 5.86 2.15 35.34
C PHE A 300 5.90 3.21 34.25
N THR A 301 6.61 2.93 33.16
CA THR A 301 6.50 3.69 31.91
C THR A 301 5.47 3.02 31.02
N LEU A 302 4.47 3.78 30.60
CA LEU A 302 3.31 3.34 29.83
C LEU A 302 3.57 3.63 28.34
N ASN A 303 3.67 2.57 27.53
CA ASN A 303 3.81 2.64 26.08
C ASN A 303 2.46 2.37 25.39
N ASN A 304 1.40 2.99 25.90
CA ASN A 304 0.05 2.83 25.41
C ASN A 304 -0.43 4.11 24.72
N PRO A 305 -0.64 4.13 23.38
CA PRO A 305 -1.07 5.33 22.66
C PRO A 305 -2.49 5.80 23.02
N TYR A 306 -3.28 4.95 23.70
CA TYR A 306 -4.65 5.27 24.11
C TYR A 306 -4.73 5.96 25.48
N VAL A 307 -3.60 6.11 26.16
CA VAL A 307 -3.49 6.74 27.48
C VAL A 307 -2.57 7.95 27.36
N SER A 308 -2.98 9.08 27.91
CA SER A 308 -2.19 10.32 27.87
C SER A 308 -0.99 10.30 28.82
N GLU A 309 -1.12 9.56 29.92
CA GLU A 309 -0.08 9.40 30.92
C GLU A 309 1.03 8.50 30.39
N LYS A 310 2.27 8.98 30.49
CA LYS A 310 3.46 8.23 30.08
C LYS A 310 4.08 7.44 31.22
N GLU A 311 3.83 7.85 32.45
CA GLU A 311 4.39 7.24 33.64
C GLU A 311 3.33 7.19 34.73
N GLN A 312 3.32 6.12 35.51
CA GLN A 312 2.41 5.93 36.63
C GLN A 312 3.15 5.26 37.79
N THR A 313 3.08 5.88 38.97
CA THR A 313 3.58 5.30 40.21
C THR A 313 2.43 4.59 40.92
N VAL A 314 2.66 3.37 41.37
CA VAL A 314 1.63 2.55 42.03
C VAL A 314 2.17 1.86 43.28
N SER A 315 1.27 1.64 44.24
CA SER A 315 1.48 0.93 45.52
C SER A 315 0.62 -0.35 45.59
N PRO A 316 0.86 -1.29 46.52
CA PRO A 316 0.02 -2.48 46.69
C PRO A 316 -1.43 -2.10 46.99
N GLY A 317 -2.37 -2.72 46.28
CA GLY A 317 -3.80 -2.41 46.36
C GLY A 317 -4.30 -1.36 45.36
N GLU A 318 -3.40 -0.64 44.68
CA GLU A 318 -3.76 0.32 43.62
C GLU A 318 -3.89 -0.35 42.25
N LEU A 319 -4.57 0.34 41.33
CA LEU A 319 -4.77 -0.11 39.96
C LEU A 319 -3.80 0.62 39.01
N LEU A 320 -2.96 -0.16 38.33
CA LEU A 320 -2.19 0.31 37.18
C LEU A 320 -3.10 0.33 35.94
N LEU A 321 -3.14 1.45 35.22
CA LEU A 321 -4.03 1.66 34.05
C LEU A 321 -5.51 1.38 34.34
N ASP A 322 -5.97 1.62 35.57
CA ASP A 322 -7.33 1.31 36.05
C ASP A 322 -7.77 -0.14 35.83
N ARG A 323 -6.81 -1.07 35.67
CA ARG A 323 -7.09 -2.46 35.27
C ARG A 323 -6.26 -3.50 36.00
N PHE A 324 -4.98 -3.26 36.18
CA PHE A 324 -4.09 -4.24 36.79
C PHE A 324 -3.94 -3.93 38.27
N LEU A 325 -4.53 -4.77 39.12
CA LEU A 325 -4.39 -4.65 40.56
C LEU A 325 -2.98 -5.06 40.98
N VAL A 326 -2.29 -4.17 41.69
CA VAL A 326 -0.98 -4.48 42.26
C VAL A 326 -1.17 -5.34 43.51
N THR A 327 -0.81 -6.62 43.45
CA THR A 327 -0.98 -7.52 44.59
C THR A 327 0.21 -7.46 45.55
N SER A 328 1.43 -7.34 45.02
CA SER A 328 2.64 -7.27 45.84
C SER A 328 3.81 -6.70 45.05
N ILE A 329 4.65 -5.91 45.73
CA ILE A 329 5.89 -5.38 45.19
C ILE A 329 7.06 -6.12 45.86
N SER A 330 7.93 -6.73 45.06
CA SER A 330 9.09 -7.48 45.54
C SER A 330 10.39 -6.88 45.00
N SER A 331 11.53 -7.31 45.55
CA SER A 331 12.84 -6.91 45.05
C SER A 331 13.14 -7.35 43.61
N ARG A 332 12.40 -8.33 43.10
CA ARG A 332 12.59 -8.90 41.76
C ARG A 332 11.58 -8.41 40.73
N GLY A 333 10.53 -7.71 41.16
CA GLY A 333 9.44 -7.32 40.30
C GLY A 333 8.11 -7.11 41.04
N VAL A 334 7.08 -6.78 40.26
CA VAL A 334 5.74 -6.49 40.75
C VAL A 334 4.79 -7.58 40.26
N ALA A 335 4.04 -8.18 41.18
CA ALA A 335 2.95 -9.08 40.85
C ALA A 335 1.67 -8.26 40.62
N LEU A 336 1.03 -8.51 39.49
CA LEU A 336 -0.18 -7.81 39.05
C LEU A 336 -1.28 -8.83 38.76
N GLU A 337 -2.52 -8.44 39.00
CA GLU A 337 -3.71 -9.22 38.65
C GLU A 337 -4.58 -8.44 37.67
N ASP A 338 -4.89 -9.04 36.52
CA ASP A 338 -5.78 -8.45 35.52
C ASP A 338 -7.24 -8.57 35.97
N THR A 339 -7.87 -7.43 36.27
CA THR A 339 -9.27 -7.35 36.74
C THR A 339 -10.30 -7.40 35.61
N HIS A 340 -9.88 -7.47 34.34
CA HIS A 340 -10.80 -7.47 33.21
C HIS A 340 -11.77 -8.69 33.26
N PRO A 341 -13.09 -8.47 33.08
CA PRO A 341 -14.10 -9.51 33.32
C PRO A 341 -13.92 -10.74 32.41
N LYS A 342 -13.50 -10.55 31.15
CA LYS A 342 -13.21 -11.67 30.23
C LYS A 342 -11.88 -12.37 30.53
N ALA A 343 -10.94 -11.69 31.19
CA ALA A 343 -9.61 -12.22 31.47
C ALA A 343 -9.63 -13.25 32.61
N GLY A 344 -10.53 -13.07 33.58
CA GLY A 344 -10.73 -14.02 34.68
C GLY A 344 -9.56 -14.12 35.64
N ARG A 345 -9.03 -12.97 36.09
CA ARG A 345 -7.96 -12.83 37.10
C ARG A 345 -6.62 -13.43 36.66
N ARG A 346 -6.05 -12.88 35.59
CA ARG A 346 -4.73 -13.32 35.10
C ARG A 346 -3.64 -12.76 36.02
N HIS A 347 -2.73 -13.62 36.44
CA HIS A 347 -1.55 -13.17 37.19
C HIS A 347 -0.42 -12.83 36.21
N LEU A 348 0.15 -11.64 36.38
CA LEU A 348 1.28 -11.13 35.61
C LEU A 348 2.43 -10.82 36.56
N LEU A 349 3.66 -10.96 36.08
CA LEU A 349 4.86 -10.58 36.81
C LEU A 349 5.65 -9.58 35.95
N ALA A 350 5.63 -8.32 36.36
CA ALA A 350 6.45 -7.29 35.76
C ALA A 350 7.85 -7.34 36.38
N LYS A 351 8.88 -7.46 35.56
CA LYS A 351 10.29 -7.44 35.99
C LYS A 351 10.94 -6.14 35.52
N PRO A 352 11.88 -5.58 36.31
CA PRO A 352 12.61 -4.40 35.87
C PRO A 352 13.41 -4.74 34.62
N LEU A 353 13.48 -3.80 33.67
CA LEU A 353 14.26 -3.97 32.46
C LEU A 353 15.73 -4.15 32.85
N THR A 354 16.22 -5.39 32.77
CA THR A 354 17.64 -5.66 33.01
C THR A 354 18.34 -5.28 31.71
N THR A 355 19.01 -4.14 31.67
CA THR A 355 19.91 -3.83 30.56
C THR A 355 21.00 -4.90 30.57
N VAL A 356 20.89 -5.86 29.65
CA VAL A 356 21.98 -6.79 29.37
C VAL A 356 23.07 -5.94 28.75
N LEU A 357 24.04 -5.52 29.56
CA LEU A 357 25.28 -4.96 29.04
C LEU A 357 25.92 -6.08 28.20
N PRO A 358 26.28 -5.82 26.94
CA PRO A 358 27.06 -6.79 26.17
C PRO A 358 28.42 -6.94 26.86
N ASP A 359 28.73 -8.17 27.28
CA ASP A 359 30.04 -8.55 27.84
C ASP A 359 31.18 -8.35 26.82
#